data_AF-X1F034-F1
#
_entry.id   AF-X1F034-F1
#
_cell.length_a   1.000
_cell.length_b   1.000
_cell.length_c   1.000
_cell.angle_alpha   90.00
_cell.angle_beta   90.00
_cell.angle_gamma   90.00
#
_symmetry.space_group_name_H-M   'P 1'
#
loop_
_entity.id
_entity.type
_entity.pdbx_description
1 polymer ?
#
loop_
_entity_poly.entity_id
_entity_poly.type
_entity_poly.pdbx_seq_one_letter_code
_entity_poly.pdbx_strand_id
1 'polypeptide(L)'
;LEEVLDENYLETRIKQVEYLGNRLLEANIPIIQPIGGHAVYVDVGRFLPYIPQDNLPGQALAVELYLEAGIRSVEIGTVLAGREPKTGKNIHPKLELLRLAIPRRVYTNAHVDVVANALINIYKRRKKIK
;
A
#
# COMPACT_ATOMS: atom_id res chain seq x y z
N LEU A 1 -15.03 -16.33 -20.21
CA LEU A 1 -14.62 -15.74 -18.92
C LEU A 1 -14.60 -16.81 -17.81
N GLU A 2 -14.32 -18.07 -18.15
CA GLU A 2 -14.39 -19.22 -17.24
C GLU A 2 -13.11 -19.40 -16.41
N GLU A 3 -11.98 -18.88 -16.89
CA GLU A 3 -10.68 -18.95 -16.20
C GLU A 3 -10.69 -18.33 -14.79
N VAL A 4 -11.49 -17.27 -14.56
CA VAL A 4 -11.59 -16.63 -13.23
C VAL A 4 -12.32 -17.54 -12.23
N LEU A 5 -12.98 -18.59 -12.69
CA LEU A 5 -13.63 -19.62 -11.88
C LEU A 5 -12.71 -20.82 -11.61
N ASP A 6 -11.51 -20.88 -12.22
CA ASP A 6 -10.54 -21.94 -11.97
C ASP A 6 -9.88 -21.77 -10.59
N GLU A 7 -9.98 -22.80 -9.75
CA GLU A 7 -9.51 -22.77 -8.37
C GLU A 7 -7.98 -22.66 -8.25
N ASN A 8 -7.23 -23.34 -9.13
CA ASN A 8 -5.76 -23.30 -9.12
C ASN A 8 -5.26 -21.91 -9.49
N TYR A 9 -5.95 -21.27 -10.43
CA TYR A 9 -5.70 -19.88 -10.81
C TYR A 9 -5.96 -18.91 -9.64
N LEU A 10 -7.14 -19.04 -9.00
CA LEU A 10 -7.51 -18.20 -7.85
C LEU A 10 -6.53 -18.37 -6.69
N GLU A 11 -6.14 -19.61 -6.39
CA GLU A 11 -5.18 -19.93 -5.34
C GLU A 11 -3.83 -19.26 -5.61
N THR A 12 -3.27 -19.43 -6.80
CA THR A 12 -1.99 -18.82 -7.19
C THR A 12 -2.04 -17.30 -7.10
N ARG A 13 -3.14 -16.70 -7.55
CA ARG A 13 -3.36 -15.24 -7.52
C ARG A 13 -3.42 -14.70 -6.09
N ILE A 14 -4.09 -15.41 -5.18
CA ILE A 14 -4.23 -15.00 -3.77
C ILE A 14 -2.89 -15.16 -3.06
N LYS A 15 -2.20 -16.29 -3.26
CA LYS A 15 -0.87 -16.55 -2.68
C LYS A 15 0.17 -15.51 -3.06
N GLN A 16 0.10 -14.93 -4.26
CA GLN A 16 1.01 -13.83 -4.63
C GLN A 16 0.78 -12.55 -3.81
N VAL A 17 -0.48 -12.24 -3.46
CA VAL A 17 -0.79 -11.09 -2.58
C VAL A 17 -0.36 -11.40 -1.15
N GLU A 18 -0.63 -12.63 -0.70
CA GLU A 18 -0.23 -13.13 0.61
C GLU A 18 1.29 -13.11 0.78
N TYR A 19 2.04 -13.50 -0.26
CA TYR A 19 3.50 -13.42 -0.31
C TYR A 19 4.01 -12.00 -0.07
N LEU A 20 3.45 -10.99 -0.76
CA LEU A 20 3.79 -9.59 -0.51
C LEU A 20 3.50 -9.19 0.95
N GLY A 21 2.31 -9.52 1.44
CA GLY A 21 1.90 -9.15 2.80
C GLY A 21 2.80 -9.77 3.86
N ASN A 22 3.14 -11.05 3.73
CA ASN A 22 4.03 -11.76 4.65
C ASN A 22 5.44 -11.16 4.67
N ARG A 23 6.00 -10.85 3.48
CA ARG A 23 7.31 -10.15 3.37
C ARG A 23 7.32 -8.81 4.10
N LEU A 24 6.22 -8.06 4.05
CA LEU A 24 6.09 -6.78 4.76
C LEU A 24 5.94 -6.99 6.27
N LEU A 25 5.16 -7.98 6.70
CA LEU A 25 4.99 -8.33 8.13
C LEU A 25 6.30 -8.80 8.77
N GLU A 26 7.06 -9.65 8.09
CA GLU A 26 8.41 -10.09 8.52
C GLU A 26 9.35 -8.91 8.77
N ALA A 27 9.18 -7.83 8.00
CA ALA A 27 9.94 -6.59 8.15
C ALA A 27 9.31 -5.56 9.12
N ASN A 28 8.26 -5.95 9.86
CA ASN A 28 7.51 -5.11 10.79
C ASN A 28 6.85 -3.88 10.14
N ILE A 29 6.54 -3.96 8.85
CA ILE A 29 5.79 -2.91 8.16
C ILE A 29 4.31 -3.07 8.52
N PRO A 30 3.65 -2.01 9.03
CA PRO A 30 2.27 -2.09 9.45
C PRO A 30 1.35 -2.18 8.23
N ILE A 31 0.59 -3.28 8.13
CA ILE A 31 -0.42 -3.50 7.10
C ILE A 31 -1.77 -3.87 7.73
N ILE A 32 -2.85 -3.69 6.97
CA ILE A 32 -4.17 -4.20 7.32
C ILE A 32 -4.16 -5.73 7.25
N GLN A 33 -4.78 -6.36 8.25
CA GLN A 33 -4.87 -7.81 8.38
C GLN A 33 -6.35 -8.25 8.53
N PRO A 34 -6.73 -9.45 8.05
CA PRO A 34 -5.90 -10.37 7.25
C PRO A 34 -5.55 -9.81 5.86
N ILE A 35 -4.54 -10.39 5.21
CA ILE A 35 -4.14 -9.98 3.85
C ILE A 35 -5.30 -10.27 2.88
N GLY A 36 -5.67 -9.27 2.08
CA GLY A 36 -6.78 -9.39 1.13
C GLY A 36 -6.43 -10.19 -0.12
N GLY A 37 -7.44 -10.60 -0.88
CA GLY A 37 -7.23 -11.39 -2.10
C GLY A 37 -6.71 -10.60 -3.31
N HIS A 38 -6.76 -9.26 -3.30
CA HIS A 38 -6.40 -8.44 -4.46
C HIS A 38 -5.31 -7.38 -4.24
N ALA A 39 -5.07 -7.00 -3.00
CA ALA A 39 -4.14 -5.94 -2.64
C ALA A 39 -3.65 -6.10 -1.20
N VAL A 40 -2.48 -5.54 -0.94
CA VAL A 40 -2.01 -5.25 0.42
C VAL A 40 -2.24 -3.77 0.71
N TYR A 41 -2.69 -3.46 1.92
CA TYR A 41 -2.91 -2.09 2.38
C TYR A 41 -1.95 -1.78 3.51
N VAL A 42 -1.00 -0.87 3.29
CA VAL A 42 -0.09 -0.38 4.34
C VAL A 42 -0.83 0.62 5.19
N ASP A 43 -0.80 0.47 6.52
CA ASP A 43 -1.32 1.46 7.47
C ASP A 43 -0.31 2.60 7.59
N VAL A 44 -0.59 3.69 6.89
CA VAL A 44 0.33 4.83 6.79
C VAL A 44 0.39 5.60 8.08
N GLY A 45 -0.70 5.64 8.86
CA GLY A 45 -0.70 6.26 10.19
C GLY A 45 0.32 5.62 11.13
N ARG A 46 0.52 4.30 11.03
CA ARG A 46 1.57 3.59 11.77
C ARG A 46 2.94 3.63 11.06
N PHE A 47 2.95 3.77 9.74
CA PHE A 47 4.20 3.86 8.97
C PHE A 47 4.89 5.23 9.17
N LEU A 48 4.14 6.33 9.11
CA LEU A 48 4.61 7.72 9.21
C LEU A 48 3.89 8.48 10.36
N PRO A 49 3.96 8.00 11.62
CA PRO A 49 3.12 8.51 12.71
C PRO A 49 3.39 9.97 13.11
N TYR A 50 4.51 10.55 12.65
CA TYR A 50 4.93 11.93 12.95
C TYR A 50 4.48 12.93 11.87
N ILE A 51 3.89 12.47 10.76
CA ILE A 51 3.38 13.35 9.71
C ILE A 51 1.88 13.53 9.93
N PRO A 52 1.41 14.77 10.22
CA PRO A 52 -0.03 15.04 10.36
C PRO A 52 -0.81 14.70 9.08
N GLN A 53 -2.07 14.27 9.20
CA GLN A 53 -2.91 13.92 8.04
C GLN A 53 -3.08 15.08 7.04
N ASP A 54 -3.09 16.33 7.52
CA ASP A 54 -3.12 17.51 6.63
C ASP A 54 -1.89 17.66 5.75
N ASN A 55 -0.77 17.01 6.11
CA ASN A 55 0.44 16.94 5.29
C ASN A 55 0.44 15.71 4.36
N LEU A 56 -0.70 15.00 4.24
CA LEU A 56 -0.95 13.95 3.26
C LEU A 56 0.08 12.80 3.31
N PRO A 57 0.27 12.13 4.46
CA PRO A 57 1.31 11.11 4.60
C PRO A 57 1.12 9.91 3.67
N GLY A 58 -0.13 9.54 3.33
CA GLY A 58 -0.41 8.50 2.34
C GLY A 58 0.14 8.85 0.96
N GLN A 59 0.00 10.11 0.56
CA GLN A 59 0.51 10.62 -0.70
C GLN A 59 2.04 10.72 -0.67
N ALA A 60 2.62 11.20 0.44
CA ALA A 60 4.07 11.24 0.63
C ALA A 60 4.68 9.84 0.48
N LEU A 61 4.09 8.81 1.11
CA LEU A 61 4.57 7.44 0.97
C LEU A 61 4.44 6.90 -0.45
N ALA A 62 3.35 7.23 -1.16
CA ALA A 62 3.17 6.85 -2.57
C ALA A 62 4.26 7.45 -3.47
N VAL A 63 4.62 8.71 -3.24
CA VAL A 63 5.70 9.39 -3.96
C VAL A 63 7.06 8.77 -3.62
N GLU A 64 7.34 8.52 -2.35
CA GLU A 64 8.59 7.88 -1.91
C GLU A 64 8.77 6.50 -2.55
N LEU A 65 7.70 5.72 -2.67
CA LEU A 65 7.72 4.41 -3.34
C LEU A 65 8.02 4.53 -4.84
N TYR A 66 7.49 5.56 -5.49
CA TYR A 66 7.80 5.85 -6.89
C TYR A 66 9.25 6.32 -7.07
N LEU A 67 9.75 7.17 -6.18
CA LEU A 67 11.14 7.64 -6.23
C LEU A 67 12.16 6.53 -5.95
N GLU A 68 11.87 5.65 -5.00
CA GLU A 68 12.77 4.56 -4.61
C GLU A 68 12.92 3.50 -5.72
N ALA A 69 11.82 3.15 -6.40
CA ALA A 69 11.80 1.97 -7.27
C ALA A 69 10.88 2.07 -8.50
N GLY A 70 10.35 3.25 -8.82
CA GLY A 70 9.45 3.44 -9.97
C GLY A 70 8.08 2.78 -9.79
N ILE A 71 7.71 2.38 -8.57
CA ILE A 71 6.47 1.67 -8.29
C ILE A 71 5.36 2.66 -8.02
N ARG A 72 4.24 2.52 -8.73
CA ARG A 72 3.04 3.33 -8.51
C ARG A 72 2.03 2.59 -7.64
N SER A 73 1.73 3.14 -6.48
CA SER A 73 0.63 2.74 -5.60
C SER A 73 -0.49 3.77 -5.64
N VAL A 74 -1.56 3.54 -4.85
CA VAL A 74 -2.68 4.46 -4.71
C VAL A 74 -2.86 4.81 -3.24
N GLU A 75 -2.88 6.10 -2.92
CA GLU A 75 -3.32 6.59 -1.62
C GLU A 75 -4.82 6.31 -1.45
N ILE A 76 -5.19 5.81 -0.27
CA ILE A 76 -6.57 5.63 0.17
C ILE A 76 -6.66 6.30 1.54
N GLY A 77 -6.78 7.62 1.53
CA GLY A 77 -6.71 8.45 2.73
C GLY A 77 -7.33 9.82 2.54
N THR A 78 -6.69 10.83 3.12
CA THR A 78 -7.17 12.22 3.14
C THR A 78 -7.41 12.79 1.74
N VAL A 79 -6.57 12.48 0.75
CA VAL A 79 -6.74 12.98 -0.62
C VAL A 79 -8.00 12.39 -1.25
N LEU A 80 -8.18 11.08 -1.12
CA LEU A 80 -9.36 10.39 -1.64
C LEU A 80 -10.66 10.81 -0.94
N ALA A 81 -10.61 11.09 0.37
CA ALA A 81 -11.77 11.53 1.14
C ALA A 81 -12.27 12.92 0.71
N GLY A 82 -11.40 13.76 0.15
CA GLY A 82 -11.76 15.07 -0.36
C GLY A 82 -11.90 16.12 0.73
N ARG A 83 -12.71 17.15 0.45
CA ARG A 83 -12.87 18.32 1.33
C ARG A 83 -14.34 18.54 1.65
N GLU A 84 -14.61 19.06 2.84
CA GLU A 84 -15.96 19.48 3.21
C GLU A 84 -16.39 20.66 2.32
N PRO A 85 -17.54 20.59 1.63
CA PRO A 85 -17.95 21.62 0.66
C PRO A 85 -18.13 23.02 1.25
N LYS A 86 -18.47 23.13 2.54
CA LYS A 86 -18.78 24.40 3.19
C LYS A 86 -17.54 25.11 3.74
N THR A 87 -16.61 24.36 4.33
CA THR A 87 -15.43 24.95 4.98
C THR A 87 -14.15 24.84 4.15
N GLY A 88 -14.14 23.97 3.12
CA GLY A 88 -12.95 23.69 2.31
C GLY A 88 -11.86 22.91 3.05
N LYS A 89 -12.10 22.51 4.31
CA LYS A 89 -11.16 21.71 5.10
C LYS A 89 -11.10 20.27 4.59
N ASN A 90 -9.94 19.65 4.72
CA ASN A 90 -9.76 18.25 4.38
C ASN A 90 -10.67 17.37 5.26
N ILE A 91 -11.24 16.33 4.67
CA ILE A 91 -11.92 15.27 5.41
C ILE A 91 -10.84 14.27 5.83
N HIS A 92 -10.72 14.04 7.14
CA HIS A 92 -9.74 13.10 7.69
C HIS A 92 -10.39 11.74 7.94
N PRO A 93 -10.21 10.74 7.05
CA PRO A 93 -10.72 9.41 7.30
C PRO A 93 -9.96 8.75 8.45
N LYS A 94 -10.64 7.84 9.16
CA LYS A 94 -10.02 7.02 10.21
C LYS A 94 -8.86 6.16 9.68
N LEU A 95 -8.93 5.76 8.41
CA LEU A 95 -7.93 4.95 7.74
C LEU A 95 -7.16 5.82 6.76
N GLU A 96 -5.84 5.82 6.90
CA GLU A 96 -4.89 6.48 6.01
C GLU A 96 -3.98 5.38 5.46
N LEU A 97 -4.21 4.96 4.22
CA LEU A 97 -3.65 3.72 3.67
C LEU A 97 -2.90 3.95 2.36
N LEU A 98 -1.91 3.09 2.11
CA LEU A 98 -1.31 2.92 0.80
C LEU A 98 -1.74 1.58 0.22
N ARG A 99 -2.47 1.59 -0.90
CA ARG A 99 -2.92 0.36 -1.57
C ARG A 99 -1.91 -0.11 -2.61
N LEU A 100 -1.42 -1.32 -2.42
CA LEU A 100 -0.59 -2.09 -3.35
C LEU A 100 -1.47 -3.10 -4.08
N ALA A 101 -2.20 -2.65 -5.11
CA ALA A 101 -3.06 -3.51 -5.91
C ALA A 101 -2.21 -4.34 -6.88
N ILE A 102 -2.45 -5.66 -6.92
CA ILE A 102 -1.70 -6.59 -7.78
C ILE A 102 -2.60 -7.00 -8.96
N PRO A 103 -2.30 -6.54 -10.19
CA PRO A 103 -2.94 -7.02 -11.42
C PRO A 103 -2.73 -8.51 -11.62
N ARG A 104 -3.77 -9.17 -12.12
CA ARG A 104 -3.78 -10.62 -12.33
C ARG A 104 -2.82 -11.00 -13.47
N ARG A 105 -1.93 -11.97 -13.24
CA ARG A 105 -0.98 -12.56 -14.23
C ARG A 105 0.00 -11.58 -14.91
N VAL A 106 0.20 -10.38 -14.37
CA VAL A 106 1.13 -9.39 -14.95
C VAL A 106 2.52 -9.48 -14.32
N TYR A 107 2.57 -9.65 -13.00
CA TYR A 107 3.81 -9.59 -12.24
C TYR A 107 4.22 -10.97 -11.71
N THR A 108 5.52 -11.10 -11.44
CA THR A 108 6.15 -12.30 -10.91
C THR A 108 6.56 -12.08 -9.44
N ASN A 109 6.97 -13.13 -8.74
CA ASN A 109 7.46 -12.98 -7.37
C ASN A 109 8.70 -12.08 -7.27
N ALA A 110 9.56 -12.06 -8.29
CA ALA A 110 10.69 -11.13 -8.35
C ALA A 110 10.23 -9.66 -8.38
N HIS A 111 9.15 -9.33 -9.09
CA HIS A 111 8.56 -7.98 -9.03
C HIS A 111 7.99 -7.69 -7.64
N VAL A 112 7.34 -8.67 -7.01
CA VAL A 112 6.83 -8.54 -5.63
C VAL A 112 7.97 -8.28 -4.63
N ASP A 113 9.12 -8.95 -4.80
CA ASP A 113 10.30 -8.72 -3.98
C ASP A 113 10.83 -7.29 -4.13
N VAL A 114 10.82 -6.72 -5.34
CA VAL A 114 11.19 -5.32 -5.56
C VAL A 114 10.25 -4.38 -4.79
N VAL A 115 8.94 -4.63 -4.81
CA VAL A 115 7.97 -3.84 -4.02
C VAL A 115 8.24 -3.93 -2.53
N ALA A 116 8.42 -5.15 -2.01
CA ALA A 116 8.69 -5.37 -0.59
C ALA A 116 9.99 -4.68 -0.17
N ASN A 117 11.08 -4.89 -0.93
CA ASN A 117 12.39 -4.32 -0.62
C ASN A 117 12.37 -2.78 -0.66
N ALA A 118 11.67 -2.17 -1.61
CA ALA A 118 11.51 -0.72 -1.68
C ALA A 118 10.83 -0.17 -0.41
N LEU A 119 9.70 -0.76 0.00
CA LEU A 119 9.03 -0.35 1.23
C LEU A 119 9.87 -0.59 2.49
N ILE A 120 10.63 -1.68 2.54
CA ILE A 120 11.57 -1.96 3.65
C ILE A 120 12.66 -0.89 3.73
N ASN A 121 13.23 -0.47 2.60
CA ASN A 121 14.23 0.60 2.55
C ASN A 121 13.64 1.93 3.01
N ILE A 122 12.47 2.29 2.49
CA ILE A 122 11.72 3.48 2.89
C ILE A 122 11.42 3.44 4.40
N TYR A 123 10.96 2.29 4.92
CA TYR A 123 10.66 2.12 6.33
C TYR A 123 11.89 2.34 7.22
N LYS A 124 13.08 1.86 6.80
CA LYS A 124 14.34 2.12 7.52
C LYS A 124 14.68 3.61 7.58
N ARG A 125 14.44 4.37 6.51
CA ARG A 125 14.72 5.81 6.45
C ARG A 125 13.52 6.70 6.77
N ARG A 126 12.40 6.13 7.21
CA ARG A 126 11.10 6.82 7.27
C ARG A 126 11.15 8.18 7.94
N LYS A 127 11.85 8.30 9.07
CA LYS A 127 12.01 9.54 9.85
C LYS A 127 12.54 10.75 9.06
N LYS A 128 13.10 10.54 7.86
CA LYS A 128 13.57 11.62 6.96
C LYS A 128 12.50 12.13 5.98
N ILE A 129 11.40 11.40 5.83
CA ILE A 129 10.25 11.75 4.98
C ILE A 129 9.50 12.91 5.64
N LYS A 130 9.08 13.88 4.84
CA LYS A 130 8.39 15.11 5.27
C LYS A 130 7.02 15.21 4.66
#